data_AF-A0A7S2NAS7-F1
#
_entry.id   AF-A0A7S2NAS7-F1
#
_cell.length_a   1.000
_cell.length_b   1.000
_cell.length_c   1.000
_cell.angle_alpha   90.00
_cell.angle_beta   90.00
_cell.angle_gamma   90.00
#
_symmetry.space_group_name_H-M   'P 1'
#
loop_
_entity.id
_entity.type
_entity.pdbx_description
1 polymer ?
#
loop_
_entity_poly.entity_id
_entity_poly.type
_entity_poly.pdbx_seq_one_letter_code
_entity_poly.pdbx_strand_id
1 'polypeptide(L)'
;FRVSKIMSRLCTLLLIAALHRVNSLSLNAAQRSPLAQRSAVRPPFVHAQSKGAFTRSDDSFMVAPLALRGGMTLLPSVMALAVASILPTSLGLWKTGYAVSYGYGASVAACAALSLPALSGAARWHAMALIFYGVRLNVFLLYREVMLPVDIHQMKQSDATVAQRLKRLPVVLGCSFLYFLLVAPLRVTSLAPNSKAVRVAILCSFAGFTTAALGDLQKLVTKSIKGKDHLVTGGLFKFFRHPNYTG
;
A
#
# COMPACT_ATOMS: atom_id res chain seq x y z
N PHE A 1 11.42 -14.81 -25.92
CA PHE A 1 10.94 -13.43 -26.19
C PHE A 1 9.41 -13.28 -26.26
N ARG A 2 8.65 -14.10 -27.02
CA ARG A 2 7.18 -13.98 -27.13
C ARG A 2 6.41 -14.22 -25.81
N VAL A 3 6.80 -15.22 -25.02
CA VAL A 3 6.12 -15.55 -23.75
C VAL A 3 6.28 -14.45 -22.69
N SER A 4 7.45 -13.80 -22.64
CA SER A 4 7.70 -12.66 -21.74
C SER A 4 6.82 -11.45 -22.11
N LYS A 5 6.66 -11.14 -23.41
CA LYS A 5 5.73 -10.10 -23.87
C LYS A 5 4.27 -10.42 -23.54
N ILE A 6 3.87 -11.69 -23.67
CA ILE A 6 2.50 -12.12 -23.36
C ILE A 6 2.24 -12.02 -21.86
N MET A 7 3.16 -12.49 -21.01
CA MET A 7 3.01 -12.40 -19.55
C MET A 7 3.09 -10.97 -19.03
N SER A 8 3.96 -10.13 -19.59
CA SER A 8 3.99 -8.70 -19.27
C SER A 8 2.65 -8.05 -19.59
N ARG A 9 2.09 -8.32 -20.77
CA ARG A 9 0.74 -7.86 -21.15
C ARG A 9 -0.34 -8.41 -20.22
N LEU A 10 -0.28 -9.68 -19.85
CA LEU A 10 -1.24 -10.30 -18.92
C LEU A 10 -1.15 -9.68 -17.53
N CYS A 11 0.05 -9.41 -17.02
CA CYS A 11 0.25 -8.78 -15.73
C CYS A 11 -0.23 -7.31 -15.74
N THR A 12 0.04 -6.58 -16.83
CA THR A 12 -0.50 -5.23 -17.05
C THR A 12 -2.03 -5.25 -17.15
N LEU A 13 -2.60 -6.21 -17.87
CA LEU A 13 -4.06 -6.36 -18.00
C LEU A 13 -4.71 -6.74 -16.67
N LEU A 14 -4.09 -7.61 -15.87
CA LEU A 14 -4.56 -7.97 -14.53
C LEU A 14 -4.48 -6.78 -13.57
N LEU A 15 -3.42 -5.98 -13.66
CA LEU A 15 -3.30 -4.74 -12.87
C LEU A 15 -4.36 -3.71 -13.29
N ILE A 16 -4.56 -3.50 -14.59
CA ILE A 16 -5.60 -2.61 -15.13
C ILE A 16 -6.98 -3.10 -14.71
N ALA A 17 -7.27 -4.40 -14.82
CA ALA A 17 -8.53 -4.98 -14.41
C ALA A 17 -8.76 -4.84 -12.90
N ALA A 18 -7.73 -5.03 -12.07
CA ALA A 18 -7.79 -4.79 -10.63
C ALA A 18 -8.09 -3.31 -10.33
N LEU A 19 -7.40 -2.37 -10.99
CA LEU A 19 -7.64 -0.93 -10.85
C LEU A 19 -9.05 -0.54 -11.31
N HIS A 20 -9.53 -1.09 -12.44
CA HIS A 20 -10.86 -0.85 -12.96
C HIS A 20 -11.94 -1.40 -12.01
N ARG A 21 -11.69 -2.55 -11.39
CA ARG A 21 -12.58 -3.14 -10.38
C ARG A 21 -12.64 -2.28 -9.12
N VAL A 22 -11.50 -1.77 -8.65
CA VAL A 22 -11.47 -0.80 -7.53
C VAL A 22 -12.26 0.48 -7.89
N ASN A 23 -12.13 0.98 -9.11
CA ASN A 23 -12.87 2.17 -9.55
C ASN A 23 -14.39 1.92 -9.61
N SER A 24 -14.81 0.76 -10.12
CA SER A 24 -16.23 0.36 -10.14
C SER A 24 -16.83 0.20 -8.73
N LEU A 25 -16.05 -0.31 -7.77
CA LEU A 25 -16.47 -0.41 -6.37
C LEU A 25 -16.58 0.97 -5.70
N SER A 26 -15.69 1.90 -6.04
CA SER A 26 -15.76 3.29 -5.54
C SER A 26 -16.98 4.04 -6.08
N LEU A 27 -17.32 3.86 -7.36
CA LEU A 27 -18.51 4.47 -7.97
C LEU A 27 -19.81 3.92 -7.37
N ASN A 28 -19.88 2.60 -7.17
CA ASN A 28 -21.03 1.95 -6.54
C ASN A 28 -21.19 2.35 -5.06
N ALA A 29 -20.10 2.61 -4.34
CA ALA A 29 -20.16 3.13 -2.97
C ALA A 29 -20.64 4.58 -2.92
N ALA A 30 -20.24 5.42 -3.88
CA ALA A 30 -20.70 6.80 -3.98
C ALA A 30 -22.20 6.90 -4.32
N GLN A 31 -22.73 6.01 -5.18
CA GLN A 31 -24.16 5.95 -5.49
C GLN A 31 -25.04 5.43 -4.35
N ARG A 32 -24.48 4.79 -3.32
CA ARG A 32 -25.22 4.28 -2.16
C ARG A 32 -25.23 5.23 -0.95
N SER A 33 -24.66 6.43 -1.09
CA SER A 33 -24.83 7.48 -0.08
C SER A 33 -26.27 8.00 -0.17
N PRO A 34 -27.13 7.78 0.84
CA PRO A 34 -28.52 8.20 0.78
C PRO A 34 -28.56 9.72 0.76
N LEU A 35 -29.02 10.29 -0.34
CA LEU A 35 -29.55 11.64 -0.37
C LEU A 35 -30.65 11.74 0.70
N ALA A 36 -30.48 12.74 1.57
CA ALA A 36 -31.56 13.49 2.20
C ALA A 36 -32.62 12.68 2.96
N GLN A 37 -32.33 12.37 4.22
CA GLN A 37 -33.38 12.36 5.24
C GLN A 37 -33.22 13.59 6.13
N ARG A 38 -33.68 14.71 5.56
CA ARG A 38 -33.81 16.02 6.19
C ARG A 38 -35.10 16.00 7.00
N SER A 39 -35.09 15.40 8.19
CA SER A 39 -36.17 15.56 9.18
C SER A 39 -35.68 16.49 10.29
N ALA A 40 -36.04 17.76 10.14
CA ALA A 40 -35.88 18.78 11.16
C ALA A 40 -36.88 18.51 12.30
N VAL A 41 -36.38 18.13 13.47
CA VAL A 41 -37.11 18.23 14.73
C VAL A 41 -36.34 19.21 15.60
N ARG A 42 -36.92 20.40 15.80
CA ARG A 42 -36.44 21.40 16.76
C ARG A 42 -36.74 20.90 18.18
N PRO A 43 -35.79 20.92 19.14
CA PRO A 43 -36.14 20.92 20.54
C PRO A 43 -36.44 22.35 21.03
N PRO A 44 -37.33 22.50 22.03
CA PRO A 44 -37.61 23.80 22.64
C PRO A 44 -36.46 24.25 23.53
N PHE A 45 -36.27 25.56 23.54
CA PHE A 45 -35.43 26.33 24.43
C PHE A 45 -35.86 26.10 25.89
N VAL A 46 -34.96 25.65 26.76
CA VAL A 46 -35.12 25.75 28.22
C VAL A 46 -33.86 26.40 28.79
N HIS A 47 -34.04 27.61 29.31
CA HIS A 47 -33.08 28.27 30.18
C HIS A 47 -33.12 27.62 31.56
N ALA A 48 -31.95 27.26 32.10
CA ALA A 48 -31.75 27.13 33.54
C ALA A 48 -30.31 27.50 33.90
N GLN A 49 -30.14 28.64 34.55
CA GLN A 49 -28.97 28.97 35.36
C GLN A 49 -28.90 27.99 36.55
N SER A 50 -27.71 27.50 36.87
CA SER A 50 -27.36 27.15 38.25
C SER A 50 -25.85 27.24 38.46
N LYS A 51 -25.50 27.91 39.55
CA LYS A 51 -24.15 28.16 40.03
C LYS A 51 -23.59 26.93 40.75
N GLY A 52 -22.29 26.70 40.57
CA GLY A 52 -21.37 26.26 41.62
C GLY A 52 -21.49 24.83 42.16
N ALA A 53 -20.53 23.97 41.81
CA ALA A 53 -19.91 23.04 42.74
C ALA A 53 -18.59 22.50 42.15
N PHE A 54 -17.50 22.80 42.84
CA PHE A 54 -16.17 22.22 42.62
C PHE A 54 -16.19 20.80 43.20
N THR A 55 -16.11 19.77 42.35
CA THR A 55 -15.95 18.37 42.78
C THR A 55 -14.88 17.68 41.95
N ARG A 56 -13.76 17.42 42.63
CA ARG A 56 -12.89 16.23 42.61
C ARG A 56 -12.71 15.50 41.26
N SER A 57 -11.50 15.64 40.73
CA SER A 57 -10.91 14.85 39.64
C SER A 57 -10.72 13.39 40.07
N ASP A 58 -11.65 12.53 39.68
CA ASP A 58 -11.42 11.09 39.60
C ASP A 58 -11.04 10.75 38.16
N ASP A 59 -9.77 10.40 37.95
CA ASP A 59 -9.22 9.83 36.72
C ASP A 59 -9.78 8.42 36.49
N SER A 60 -11.07 8.36 36.17
CA SER A 60 -11.70 7.17 35.64
C SER A 60 -11.39 7.12 34.15
N PHE A 61 -10.44 6.27 33.77
CA PHE A 61 -10.16 5.82 32.41
C PHE A 61 -11.42 5.12 31.85
N MET A 62 -12.46 5.89 31.56
CA MET A 62 -13.65 5.42 30.87
C MET A 62 -13.25 5.13 29.43
N VAL A 63 -12.92 3.86 29.19
CA VAL A 63 -12.92 3.25 27.86
C VAL A 63 -14.33 3.39 27.33
N ALA A 64 -14.61 4.49 26.64
CA ALA A 64 -15.88 4.70 25.98
C ALA A 64 -16.11 3.51 25.04
N PRO A 65 -17.25 2.78 25.16
CA PRO A 65 -17.55 1.71 24.25
C PRO A 65 -17.59 2.30 22.85
N LEU A 66 -16.79 1.71 21.96
CA LEU A 66 -16.64 2.08 20.56
C LEU A 66 -18.02 1.99 19.89
N ALA A 67 -18.78 3.08 19.95
CA ALA A 67 -20.13 3.16 19.45
C ALA A 67 -20.07 2.99 17.93
N LEU A 68 -20.50 1.81 17.50
CA LEU A 68 -20.61 1.31 16.14
C LEU A 68 -21.66 2.11 15.35
N ARG A 69 -21.46 3.41 15.15
CA ARG A 69 -22.39 4.27 14.40
C ARG A 69 -21.87 4.49 12.98
N GLY A 70 -22.53 3.83 12.03
CA GLY A 70 -22.44 4.11 10.60
C GLY A 70 -21.85 2.94 9.81
N GLY A 71 -22.73 2.16 9.17
CA GLY A 71 -22.44 1.09 8.21
C GLY A 71 -21.01 0.56 8.21
N MET A 72 -20.70 -0.40 9.09
CA MET A 72 -19.38 -1.03 9.10
C MET A 72 -19.20 -1.82 7.81
N THR A 73 -18.55 -1.20 6.83
CA THR A 73 -17.78 -1.95 5.85
C THR A 73 -16.70 -2.69 6.63
N LEU A 74 -16.95 -3.96 6.90
CA LEU A 74 -16.00 -4.83 7.57
C LEU A 74 -14.69 -4.85 6.77
N LEU A 75 -13.58 -4.62 7.46
CA LEU A 75 -12.26 -4.78 6.85
C LEU A 75 -12.12 -6.19 6.26
N PRO A 76 -11.33 -6.36 5.19
CA PRO A 76 -11.09 -7.68 4.62
C PRO A 76 -10.59 -8.66 5.68
N SER A 77 -11.06 -9.91 5.59
CA SER A 77 -10.65 -10.98 6.50
C SER A 77 -9.13 -11.21 6.42
N VAL A 78 -8.55 -11.80 7.48
CA VAL A 78 -7.12 -12.17 7.49
C VAL A 78 -6.79 -13.07 6.31
N MET A 79 -7.67 -14.02 5.98
CA MET A 79 -7.50 -14.90 4.83
C MET A 79 -7.51 -14.14 3.51
N ALA A 80 -8.41 -13.15 3.36
CA ALA A 80 -8.44 -12.33 2.15
C ALA A 80 -7.14 -11.54 1.94
N LEU A 81 -6.56 -11.00 3.02
CA LEU A 81 -5.27 -10.30 2.98
C LEU A 81 -4.10 -11.27 2.75
N ALA A 82 -4.12 -12.46 3.34
CA ALA A 82 -3.12 -13.50 3.09
C ALA A 82 -3.13 -13.92 1.61
N VAL A 83 -4.31 -14.09 1.01
CA VAL A 83 -4.46 -14.38 -0.43
C VAL A 83 -3.98 -13.19 -1.28
N ALA A 84 -4.32 -11.97 -0.91
CA ALA A 84 -3.85 -10.77 -1.61
C ALA A 84 -2.31 -10.63 -1.58
N SER A 85 -1.64 -11.17 -0.56
CA SER A 85 -0.19 -11.21 -0.44
C SER A 85 0.46 -12.38 -1.19
N ILE A 86 -0.16 -13.57 -1.18
CA ILE A 86 0.43 -14.75 -1.82
C ILE A 86 0.35 -14.67 -3.35
N LEU A 87 -0.72 -14.08 -3.89
CA LEU A 87 -0.97 -14.03 -5.32
C LEU A 87 0.17 -13.32 -6.07
N PRO A 88 0.62 -12.10 -5.71
CA PRO A 88 1.76 -11.49 -6.39
C PRO A 88 3.08 -12.17 -6.07
N THR A 89 3.27 -12.66 -4.84
CA THR A 89 4.49 -13.35 -4.44
C THR A 89 4.69 -14.68 -5.18
N SER A 90 3.62 -15.30 -5.67
CA SER A 90 3.65 -16.53 -6.48
C SER A 90 4.44 -16.38 -7.80
N LEU A 91 4.68 -15.15 -8.28
CA LEU A 91 5.61 -14.86 -9.37
C LEU A 91 7.03 -15.38 -9.07
N GLY A 92 7.37 -15.50 -7.78
CA GLY A 92 8.58 -16.14 -7.28
C GLY A 92 8.76 -17.60 -7.71
N LEU A 93 7.67 -18.32 -7.96
CA LEU A 93 7.72 -19.68 -8.48
C LEU A 93 8.29 -19.70 -9.89
N TRP A 94 8.03 -18.65 -10.70
CA TRP A 94 8.59 -18.50 -12.04
C TRP A 94 10.05 -18.06 -12.00
N LYS A 95 10.36 -17.00 -11.25
CA LYS A 95 11.73 -16.53 -10.99
C LYS A 95 11.85 -16.19 -9.52
N THR A 96 12.76 -16.83 -8.77
CA THR A 96 12.88 -16.61 -7.31
C THR A 96 13.00 -15.14 -6.95
N GLY A 97 13.74 -14.36 -7.75
CA GLY A 97 13.90 -12.92 -7.56
C GLY A 97 12.59 -12.13 -7.60
N TYR A 98 11.56 -12.61 -8.30
CA TYR A 98 10.26 -11.94 -8.38
C TYR A 98 9.48 -11.98 -7.08
N ALA A 99 9.70 -12.98 -6.21
CA ALA A 99 9.09 -12.98 -4.87
C ALA A 99 9.54 -11.74 -4.10
N VAL A 100 10.85 -11.46 -4.12
CA VAL A 100 11.46 -10.37 -3.35
C VAL A 100 11.39 -8.99 -4.03
N SER A 101 11.10 -8.94 -5.33
CA SER A 101 11.02 -7.69 -6.10
C SER A 101 9.56 -7.27 -6.35
N TYR A 102 8.92 -7.85 -7.37
CA TYR A 102 7.55 -7.52 -7.77
C TYR A 102 6.54 -7.96 -6.72
N GLY A 103 6.73 -9.18 -6.19
CA GLY A 103 5.90 -9.77 -5.15
C GLY A 103 5.75 -8.84 -3.96
N TYR A 104 6.84 -8.20 -3.54
CA TYR A 104 6.82 -7.23 -2.44
C TYR A 104 5.86 -6.06 -2.69
N GLY A 105 6.16 -5.20 -3.66
CA GLY A 105 5.36 -4.00 -3.89
C GLY A 105 3.92 -4.35 -4.27
N ALA A 106 3.70 -5.43 -5.02
CA ALA A 106 2.38 -5.78 -5.52
C ALA A 106 1.51 -6.36 -4.40
N SER A 107 2.09 -7.11 -3.47
CA SER A 107 1.37 -7.60 -2.27
C SER A 107 0.94 -6.45 -1.37
N VAL A 108 1.82 -5.49 -1.12
CA VAL A 108 1.50 -4.30 -0.32
C VAL A 108 0.37 -3.49 -0.96
N ALA A 109 0.47 -3.22 -2.27
CA ALA A 109 -0.59 -2.52 -2.99
C ALA A 109 -1.91 -3.31 -3.02
N ALA A 110 -1.87 -4.62 -3.24
CA ALA A 110 -3.07 -5.47 -3.31
C ALA A 110 -3.82 -5.51 -1.96
N CYS A 111 -3.10 -5.73 -0.85
CA CYS A 111 -3.68 -5.73 0.49
C CYS A 111 -4.29 -4.36 0.86
N ALA A 112 -3.59 -3.27 0.54
CA ALA A 112 -4.09 -1.91 0.79
C ALA A 112 -5.29 -1.57 -0.10
N ALA A 113 -5.26 -1.93 -1.38
CA ALA A 113 -6.36 -1.73 -2.32
C ALA A 113 -7.62 -2.51 -1.92
N LEU A 114 -7.46 -3.75 -1.46
CA LEU A 114 -8.56 -4.56 -0.97
C LEU A 114 -9.21 -3.96 0.29
N SER A 115 -8.42 -3.28 1.13
CA SER A 115 -8.91 -2.64 2.35
C SER A 115 -9.57 -1.27 2.08
N LEU A 116 -9.21 -0.60 0.99
CA LEU A 116 -9.60 0.78 0.71
C LEU A 116 -11.10 1.09 0.77
N PRO A 117 -12.01 0.25 0.23
CA PRO A 117 -13.45 0.53 0.28
C PRO A 117 -14.01 0.55 1.71
N ALA A 118 -13.33 -0.13 2.64
CA ALA A 118 -13.73 -0.23 4.03
C ALA A 118 -13.14 0.88 4.93
N LEU A 119 -12.31 1.75 4.36
CA LEU A 119 -11.53 2.73 5.12
C LEU A 119 -12.02 4.16 4.88
N SER A 120 -11.96 4.96 5.94
CA SER A 120 -12.25 6.39 5.94
C SER A 120 -11.12 7.18 6.63
N GLY A 121 -11.16 8.51 6.51
CA GLY A 121 -10.23 9.42 7.20
C GLY A 121 -8.75 9.10 7.00
N ALA A 122 -7.98 9.11 8.11
CA ALA A 122 -6.55 8.87 8.10
C ALA A 122 -6.17 7.48 7.57
N ALA A 123 -6.94 6.44 7.91
CA ALA A 123 -6.63 5.09 7.46
C ALA A 123 -6.78 4.93 5.94
N ARG A 124 -7.75 5.63 5.33
CA ARG A 124 -7.86 5.69 3.86
C ARG A 124 -6.60 6.30 3.24
N TRP A 125 -6.08 7.39 3.80
CA TRP A 125 -4.84 8.01 3.32
C TRP A 125 -3.60 7.14 3.53
N HIS A 126 -3.53 6.41 4.65
CA HIS A 126 -2.48 5.42 4.86
C HIS A 126 -2.54 4.29 3.81
N ALA A 127 -3.74 3.76 3.52
CA ALA A 127 -3.89 2.77 2.43
C ALA A 127 -3.44 3.35 1.08
N MET A 128 -3.79 4.61 0.78
CA MET A 128 -3.34 5.27 -0.45
C MET A 128 -1.82 5.43 -0.51
N ALA A 129 -1.14 5.72 0.60
CA ALA A 129 0.31 5.76 0.66
C ALA A 129 0.93 4.39 0.34
N LEU A 130 0.38 3.31 0.90
CA LEU A 130 0.85 1.94 0.62
C LEU A 130 0.60 1.51 -0.83
N ILE A 131 -0.53 1.90 -1.43
CA ILE A 131 -0.79 1.67 -2.86
C ILE A 131 0.21 2.46 -3.70
N PHE A 132 0.44 3.74 -3.40
CA PHE A 132 1.43 4.56 -4.07
C PHE A 132 2.82 3.90 -4.02
N TYR A 133 3.25 3.45 -2.83
CA TYR A 133 4.50 2.72 -2.63
C TYR A 133 4.60 1.45 -3.48
N GLY A 134 3.59 0.59 -3.42
CA GLY A 134 3.60 -0.68 -4.12
C GLY A 134 3.59 -0.49 -5.64
N VAL A 135 2.75 0.42 -6.14
CA VAL A 135 2.66 0.73 -7.57
C VAL A 135 3.95 1.35 -8.09
N ARG A 136 4.50 2.38 -7.41
CA ARG A 136 5.74 3.03 -7.87
C ARG A 136 6.90 2.05 -7.94
N LEU A 137 7.00 1.14 -6.96
CA LEU A 137 8.08 0.16 -6.93
C LEU A 137 7.95 -0.82 -8.10
N ASN A 138 6.76 -1.35 -8.34
CA ASN A 138 6.53 -2.28 -9.46
C ASN A 138 6.71 -1.62 -10.83
N VAL A 139 6.21 -0.39 -11.01
CA VAL A 139 6.37 0.35 -12.26
C VAL A 139 7.86 0.62 -12.54
N PHE A 140 8.62 1.03 -11.52
CA PHE A 140 10.06 1.25 -11.66
C PHE A 140 10.80 -0.05 -12.04
N LEU A 141 10.50 -1.15 -11.35
CA LEU A 141 11.11 -2.45 -11.64
C LEU A 141 10.74 -2.96 -13.04
N LEU A 142 9.48 -2.81 -13.44
CA LEU A 142 9.00 -3.23 -14.77
C LEU A 142 9.64 -2.39 -15.86
N TYR A 143 9.70 -1.07 -15.68
CA TYR A 143 10.41 -0.18 -16.60
C TYR A 143 11.86 -0.62 -16.75
N ARG A 144 12.54 -0.90 -15.63
CA ARG A 144 13.92 -1.37 -15.63
C ARG A 144 14.06 -2.72 -16.36
N GLU A 145 13.06 -3.59 -16.26
CA GLU A 145 13.11 -4.88 -16.92
C GLU A 145 12.85 -4.81 -18.43
N VAL A 146 11.98 -3.90 -18.87
CA VAL A 146 11.57 -3.82 -20.28
C VAL A 146 12.49 -2.92 -21.10
N MET A 147 13.03 -1.85 -20.50
CA MET A 147 13.72 -0.79 -21.24
C MET A 147 15.24 -0.83 -21.16
N LEU A 148 15.82 -1.49 -20.16
CA LEU A 148 17.27 -1.58 -20.01
C LEU A 148 17.80 -2.91 -20.57
N PRO A 149 19.05 -2.96 -21.06
CA PRO A 149 19.61 -4.18 -21.62
C PRO A 149 19.82 -5.28 -20.55
N VAL A 150 19.86 -6.53 -21.03
CA VAL A 150 19.85 -7.75 -20.18
C VAL A 150 21.11 -7.88 -19.33
N ASP A 151 22.23 -7.30 -19.75
CA ASP A 151 23.49 -7.30 -19.00
C ASP A 151 23.40 -6.52 -17.67
N ILE A 152 22.40 -5.64 -17.54
CA ILE A 152 22.12 -4.89 -16.31
C ILE A 152 21.11 -5.64 -15.42
N HIS A 153 20.53 -6.74 -15.92
CA HIS A 153 19.61 -7.56 -15.15
C HIS A 153 20.37 -8.52 -14.25
N GLN A 154 20.28 -8.31 -12.94
CA GLN A 154 20.89 -9.21 -11.95
C GLN A 154 20.16 -10.57 -11.84
N MET A 155 19.04 -10.78 -12.55
CA MET A 155 18.24 -12.00 -12.44
C MET A 155 18.51 -12.94 -13.62
N LYS A 156 19.19 -14.05 -13.32
CA LYS A 156 19.44 -15.14 -14.28
C LYS A 156 18.11 -15.70 -14.80
N GLN A 157 17.95 -15.73 -16.12
CA GLN A 157 16.81 -16.37 -16.77
C GLN A 157 17.13 -17.86 -16.93
N SER A 158 16.53 -18.72 -16.10
CA SER A 158 16.48 -20.16 -16.39
C SER A 158 15.05 -20.65 -16.24
N ASP A 159 14.60 -21.39 -17.25
CA ASP A 159 13.31 -22.08 -17.17
C ASP A 159 13.41 -23.17 -16.11
N ALA A 160 12.62 -23.01 -15.05
CA ALA A 160 12.64 -23.92 -13.91
C ALA A 160 11.66 -25.07 -14.11
N THR A 161 12.13 -26.30 -13.88
CA THR A 161 11.28 -27.50 -13.82
C THR A 161 10.30 -27.40 -12.65
N VAL A 162 9.21 -28.17 -12.68
CA VAL A 162 8.21 -28.17 -11.57
C VAL A 162 8.87 -28.43 -10.22
N ALA A 163 9.78 -29.41 -10.14
CA ALA A 163 10.53 -29.70 -8.93
C ALA A 163 11.36 -28.50 -8.43
N GLN A 164 12.01 -27.76 -9.34
CA GLN A 164 12.75 -26.54 -8.99
C GLN A 164 11.83 -25.41 -8.53
N ARG A 165 10.61 -25.32 -9.07
CA ARG A 165 9.61 -24.33 -8.63
C ARG A 165 9.11 -24.65 -7.22
N LEU A 166 8.84 -25.92 -6.92
CA LEU A 166 8.41 -26.37 -5.59
C LEU A 166 9.49 -26.09 -4.52
N LYS A 167 10.78 -26.23 -4.87
CA LYS A 167 11.89 -25.84 -3.97
C LYS A 167 11.90 -24.34 -3.61
N ARG A 168 11.17 -23.49 -4.34
CA ARG A 168 11.04 -22.05 -4.06
C ARG A 168 9.88 -21.72 -3.13
N LEU A 169 8.99 -22.68 -2.84
CA LEU A 169 7.82 -22.46 -1.97
C LEU A 169 8.18 -21.87 -0.60
N PRO A 170 9.23 -22.32 0.12
CA PRO A 170 9.57 -21.73 1.41
C PRO A 170 9.86 -20.22 1.31
N VAL A 171 10.56 -19.79 0.27
CA VAL A 171 10.86 -18.36 0.03
C VAL A 171 9.58 -17.61 -0.33
N VAL A 172 8.73 -18.16 -1.20
CA VAL A 172 7.46 -17.52 -1.61
C VAL A 172 6.52 -17.36 -0.41
N LEU A 173 6.37 -18.40 0.41
CA LEU A 173 5.51 -18.37 1.59
C LEU A 173 6.07 -17.44 2.66
N GLY A 174 7.38 -17.49 2.91
CA GLY A 174 8.06 -16.59 3.85
C GLY A 174 7.92 -15.12 3.46
N CYS A 175 8.20 -14.79 2.19
CA CYS A 175 8.01 -13.44 1.66
C CYS A 175 6.53 -13.00 1.75
N SER A 176 5.59 -13.86 1.34
CA SER A 176 4.16 -13.56 1.40
C SER A 176 3.69 -13.25 2.83
N PHE A 177 4.20 -13.99 3.82
CA PHE A 177 3.89 -13.75 5.22
C PHE A 177 4.45 -12.39 5.70
N LEU A 178 5.71 -12.09 5.38
CA LEU A 178 6.32 -10.80 5.72
C LEU A 178 5.56 -9.63 5.08
N TYR A 179 5.16 -9.75 3.81
CA TYR A 179 4.42 -8.68 3.12
C TYR A 179 3.00 -8.50 3.64
N PHE A 180 2.37 -9.59 4.09
CA PHE A 180 1.11 -9.52 4.83
C PHE A 180 1.29 -8.72 6.13
N LEU A 181 2.35 -8.99 6.90
CA LEU A 181 2.64 -8.26 8.15
C LEU A 181 2.99 -6.78 7.91
N LEU A 182 3.62 -6.43 6.79
CA LEU A 182 3.92 -5.03 6.46
C LEU A 182 2.66 -4.17 6.27
N VAL A 183 1.52 -4.78 5.98
CA VAL A 183 0.23 -4.07 5.87
C VAL A 183 -0.56 -4.10 7.18
N ALA A 184 -0.13 -4.86 8.19
CA ALA A 184 -0.80 -4.91 9.49
C ALA A 184 -0.98 -3.54 10.18
N PRO A 185 -0.03 -2.58 10.11
CA PRO A 185 -0.21 -1.24 10.67
C PRO A 185 -1.41 -0.46 10.10
N LEU A 186 -1.87 -0.81 8.89
CA LEU A 186 -3.08 -0.21 8.32
C LEU A 186 -4.33 -0.53 9.15
N ARG A 187 -4.43 -1.74 9.69
CA ARG A 187 -5.52 -2.13 10.59
C ARG A 187 -5.47 -1.37 11.90
N VAL A 188 -4.28 -1.18 12.46
CA VAL A 188 -4.11 -0.33 13.65
C VAL A 188 -4.56 1.10 13.36
N THR A 189 -4.18 1.64 12.20
CA THR A 189 -4.57 2.99 11.77
C THR A 189 -6.09 3.13 11.59
N SER A 190 -6.77 2.06 11.14
CA SER A 190 -8.23 2.05 10.98
C SER A 190 -9.02 2.14 12.29
N LEU A 191 -8.40 1.72 13.39
CA LEU A 191 -8.99 1.78 14.74
C LEU A 191 -8.49 3.01 15.53
N ALA A 192 -7.39 3.63 15.08
CA ALA A 192 -6.80 4.76 15.76
C ALA A 192 -7.64 6.04 15.60
N PRO A 193 -7.71 6.90 16.64
CA PRO A 193 -8.32 8.21 16.49
C PRO A 193 -7.54 9.04 15.45
N ASN A 194 -8.26 9.88 14.70
CA ASN A 194 -7.68 10.77 13.68
C ASN A 194 -6.90 11.94 14.31
N SER A 195 -5.83 11.62 15.03
CA SER A 195 -5.00 12.57 15.76
C SER A 195 -4.05 13.33 14.83
N LYS A 196 -3.44 14.41 15.34
CA LYS A 196 -2.39 15.14 14.62
C LYS A 196 -1.18 14.23 14.34
N ALA A 197 -0.81 13.37 15.31
CA ALA A 197 0.33 12.46 15.18
C ALA A 197 0.14 11.46 14.02
N VAL A 198 -1.05 10.84 13.90
CA VAL A 198 -1.34 9.91 12.80
C VAL A 198 -1.27 10.61 11.44
N ARG A 199 -1.82 11.83 11.34
CA ARG A 199 -1.74 12.62 10.09
C ARG A 199 -0.31 12.97 9.71
N VAL A 200 0.53 13.35 10.68
CA VAL A 200 1.96 13.61 10.45
C VAL A 200 2.67 12.34 10.00
N ALA A 201 2.43 11.19 10.63
CA ALA A 201 3.02 9.92 10.23
C ALA A 201 2.68 9.55 8.78
N ILE A 202 1.43 9.74 8.36
CA ILE A 202 1.00 9.51 6.97
C ILE A 202 1.70 10.45 6.00
N LEU A 203 1.82 11.75 6.34
CA LEU A 203 2.56 12.71 5.53
C LEU A 203 4.04 12.31 5.41
N CYS A 204 4.65 11.86 6.51
CA CYS A 204 6.01 11.31 6.49
C CYS A 204 6.12 10.09 5.56
N SER A 205 5.12 9.19 5.54
CA SER A 205 5.11 8.06 4.60
C SER A 205 5.10 8.52 3.14
N PHE A 206 4.26 9.49 2.78
CA PHE A 206 4.25 10.04 1.41
C PHE A 206 5.58 10.73 1.07
N ALA A 207 6.16 11.49 2.00
CA ALA A 207 7.44 12.15 1.79
C ALA A 207 8.59 11.13 1.59
N GLY A 208 8.63 10.07 2.41
CA GLY A 208 9.59 8.96 2.25
C GLY A 208 9.43 8.26 0.91
N PHE A 209 8.21 7.83 0.57
CA PHE A 209 7.95 7.15 -0.70
C PHE A 209 8.24 8.02 -1.93
N THR A 210 8.02 9.33 -1.84
CA THR A 210 8.38 10.30 -2.89
C THR A 210 9.90 10.44 -3.00
N THR A 211 10.61 10.57 -1.88
CA THR A 211 12.08 10.60 -1.85
C THR A 211 12.65 9.34 -2.49
N ALA A 212 12.06 8.18 -2.20
CA ALA A 212 12.48 6.93 -2.80
C ALA A 212 12.23 6.89 -4.32
N ALA A 213 11.05 7.32 -4.78
CA ALA A 213 10.73 7.37 -6.20
C ALA A 213 11.66 8.32 -6.97
N LEU A 214 11.95 9.50 -6.41
CA LEU A 214 12.89 10.46 -6.99
C LEU A 214 14.32 9.92 -7.00
N GLY A 215 14.75 9.22 -5.94
CA GLY A 215 16.04 8.56 -5.87
C GLY A 215 16.21 7.50 -6.95
N ASP A 216 15.20 6.64 -7.14
CA ASP A 216 15.16 5.63 -8.18
C ASP A 216 15.19 6.26 -9.59
N LEU A 217 14.39 7.29 -9.84
CA LEU A 217 14.35 8.03 -11.11
C LEU A 217 15.68 8.72 -11.42
N GLN A 218 16.25 9.45 -10.44
CA GLN A 218 17.52 10.14 -10.63
C GLN A 218 18.64 9.15 -10.94
N LYS A 219 18.67 8.01 -10.25
CA LYS A 219 19.64 6.95 -10.51
C LYS A 219 19.49 6.38 -11.92
N LEU A 220 18.26 6.11 -12.33
CA LEU A 220 17.93 5.60 -13.65
C LEU A 220 18.37 6.57 -14.76
N VAL A 221 17.95 7.82 -14.70
CA VAL A 221 18.29 8.87 -15.69
C VAL A 221 19.79 9.12 -15.76
N THR A 222 20.45 9.22 -14.60
CA THR A 222 21.90 9.46 -14.58
C THR A 222 22.66 8.31 -15.23
N LYS A 223 22.29 7.06 -14.92
CA LYS A 223 22.96 5.88 -15.49
C LYS A 223 22.59 5.64 -16.95
N SER A 224 21.40 6.05 -17.41
CA SER A 224 21.06 5.97 -18.83
C SER A 224 21.85 6.97 -19.67
N ILE A 225 22.20 8.13 -19.12
CA ILE A 225 22.97 9.17 -19.81
C ILE A 225 24.48 8.92 -19.70
N LYS A 226 24.98 8.61 -18.50
CA LYS A 226 26.42 8.56 -18.19
C LYS A 226 27.01 7.15 -18.18
N GLY A 227 26.20 6.12 -18.42
CA GLY A 227 26.61 4.72 -18.42
C GLY A 227 26.38 4.00 -17.08
N LYS A 228 26.34 2.66 -17.16
CA LYS A 228 25.96 1.78 -16.03
C LYS A 228 26.91 1.85 -14.83
N ASP A 229 28.19 2.11 -15.08
CA ASP A 229 29.24 2.14 -14.07
C ASP A 229 29.40 3.53 -13.42
N HIS A 230 28.66 4.54 -13.90
CA HIS A 230 28.71 5.87 -13.32
C HIS A 230 28.15 5.89 -11.88
N LEU A 231 28.93 6.47 -10.97
CA LEU A 231 28.51 6.71 -9.60
C LEU A 231 27.69 8.00 -9.52
N VAL A 232 26.44 7.89 -9.07
CA VAL A 232 25.53 9.03 -8.93
C VAL A 232 25.81 9.75 -7.62
N THR A 233 26.28 11.00 -7.69
CA THR A 233 26.66 11.81 -6.51
C THR A 233 25.95 13.16 -6.41
N GLY A 234 25.17 13.56 -7.43
CA GLY A 234 24.38 14.81 -7.43
C GLY A 234 22.99 14.66 -6.81
N GLY A 235 22.21 15.74 -6.76
CA GLY A 235 20.79 15.72 -6.33
C GLY A 235 20.58 15.08 -4.96
N LEU A 236 19.63 14.14 -4.85
CA LEU A 236 19.36 13.42 -3.61
C LEU A 236 20.55 12.57 -3.14
N PHE A 237 21.38 12.09 -4.08
CA PHE A 237 22.56 11.28 -3.77
C PHE A 237 23.69 12.08 -3.11
N LYS A 238 23.60 13.41 -3.07
CA LYS A 238 24.50 14.25 -2.27
C LYS A 238 24.23 14.10 -0.76
N PHE A 239 22.97 13.85 -0.38
CA PHE A 239 22.54 13.76 1.02
C PHE A 239 22.39 12.31 1.48
N PHE A 240 21.96 11.42 0.59
CA PHE A 240 21.69 10.03 0.91
C PHE A 240 22.49 9.09 0.00
N ARG A 241 23.18 8.11 0.58
CA ARG A 241 23.83 7.05 -0.20
C ARG A 241 22.80 6.19 -0.95
N HIS A 242 21.63 5.98 -0.33
CA HIS A 242 20.54 5.17 -0.84
C HIS A 242 19.20 5.88 -0.57
N PRO A 243 18.84 6.95 -1.32
CA PRO A 243 17.60 7.69 -1.09
C PRO A 243 16.35 6.80 -1.19
N ASN A 244 16.41 5.72 -1.97
CA ASN A 244 15.37 4.71 -2.10
C ASN A 244 15.22 3.75 -0.91
N TYR A 245 16.22 3.68 -0.03
CA TYR A 245 16.16 2.92 1.23
C TYR A 245 15.89 3.84 2.43
N THR A 246 16.33 5.09 2.36
CA THR A 246 16.02 6.10 3.38
C THR A 246 14.54 6.45 3.37
N GLY A 247 13.96 6.62 2.19
CA GLY A 247 12.54 6.92 2.01
C GLY A 247 11.65 5.69 2.08
#